data_AF-A0A2A2IR00-F1
#
_entry.id   AF-A0A2A2IR00-F1
#
_cell.length_a   1.000
_cell.length_b   1.000
_cell.length_c   1.000
_cell.angle_alpha   90.00
_cell.angle_beta   90.00
_cell.angle_gamma   90.00
#
_symmetry.space_group_name_H-M   'P 1'
#
loop_
_entity.id
_entity.type
_entity.pdbx_description
1 polymer ?
#
loop_
_entity_poly.entity_id
_entity_poly.type
_entity_poly.pdbx_seq_one_letter_code
_entity_poly.pdbx_strand_id
1 'polypeptide(L)'
;MPLQKHPLEREFPEYAAQLQFLQGSDGHFQHLVDEYHRLDERIFTVEAGRQALDDCLLLGLKLQRVGLKDEIVERLRQAKASTDLH
;
A
#
# COMPACT_ATOMS: atom_id res chain seq x y z
N MET A 1 6.08 17.71 8.67
CA MET A 1 5.80 16.55 9.54
C MET A 1 5.82 15.33 8.63
N PRO A 2 6.73 14.36 8.80
CA PRO A 2 6.76 13.23 7.90
C PRO A 2 5.44 12.51 8.11
N LEU A 3 4.71 12.25 7.03
CA LEU A 3 3.50 11.45 7.10
C LEU A 3 3.90 10.17 7.81
N GLN A 4 3.37 10.02 9.02
CA GLN A 4 3.63 8.84 9.84
C GLN A 4 3.16 7.70 8.97
N LYS A 5 4.12 6.99 8.39
CA LYS A 5 3.95 5.74 7.68
C LYS A 5 2.94 4.97 8.50
N HIS A 6 1.73 4.81 8.01
CA HIS A 6 0.88 3.71 8.41
C HIS A 6 1.47 2.57 7.61
N PRO A 7 2.52 1.89 8.10
CA PRO A 7 3.11 0.85 7.29
C PRO A 7 2.01 -0.20 7.20
N LEU A 8 1.84 -0.83 6.05
CA LEU A 8 0.90 -1.94 5.92
C LEU A 8 1.11 -2.99 7.03
N GLU A 9 2.28 -3.02 7.67
CA GLU A 9 2.61 -3.77 8.89
C GLU A 9 1.68 -3.48 10.09
N ARG A 10 1.12 -2.27 10.22
CA ARG A 10 0.15 -1.94 11.28
C ARG A 10 -1.28 -2.30 10.90
N GLU A 11 -1.64 -2.20 9.63
CA GLU A 11 -2.95 -2.68 9.14
C GLU A 11 -3.00 -4.21 9.11
N PHE A 12 -1.85 -4.84 8.86
CA PHE A 12 -1.68 -6.28 8.74
C PHE A 12 -0.51 -6.79 9.59
N PRO A 13 -0.65 -6.79 10.92
CA PRO A 13 0.40 -7.27 11.82
C PRO A 13 0.75 -8.75 11.57
N GLU A 14 -0.21 -9.54 11.09
CA GLU A 14 0.02 -10.94 10.71
C GLU A 14 0.91 -11.12 9.47
N TYR A 15 1.05 -10.09 8.64
CA TYR A 15 1.89 -10.10 7.44
C TYR A 15 3.17 -9.27 7.60
N ALA A 16 3.45 -8.74 8.80
CA ALA A 16 4.58 -7.83 9.03
C ALA A 16 5.94 -8.48 8.69
N ALA A 17 6.10 -9.77 9.01
CA ALA A 17 7.31 -10.52 8.66
C ALA A 17 7.49 -10.66 7.15
N GLN A 18 6.42 -10.98 6.42
CA GLN A 18 6.40 -11.10 4.97
C GLN A 18 6.61 -9.75 4.29
N LEU A 19 6.06 -8.67 4.87
CA LEU A 19 6.28 -7.30 4.40
C LEU A 19 7.76 -6.92 4.44
N GLN A 20 8.43 -7.12 5.57
CA GLN A 20 9.87 -6.86 5.66
C GLN A 20 10.69 -7.75 4.73
N PHE A 21 10.33 -9.03 4.62
CA PHE A 21 11.00 -9.96 3.73
C PHE A 21 10.85 -9.55 2.26
N LEU A 22 9.62 -9.27 1.81
CA LEU A 22 9.33 -8.85 0.43
C LEU A 22 9.92 -7.47 0.13
N GLN A 23 9.92 -6.52 1.07
CA GLN A 23 10.57 -5.22 0.84
C GLN A 23 12.08 -5.35 0.63
N GLY A 24 12.74 -6.30 1.31
CA GLY A 24 14.17 -6.55 1.14
C GLY A 24 14.51 -7.46 -0.04
N SER A 25 13.60 -8.36 -0.41
CA SER A 25 13.85 -9.40 -1.42
C SER A 25 13.19 -9.13 -2.77
N ASP A 26 12.15 -8.30 -2.82
CA ASP A 26 11.34 -8.00 -4.00
C ASP A 26 11.21 -6.48 -4.16
N GLY A 27 12.06 -5.91 -5.02
CA GLY A 27 12.04 -4.47 -5.32
C GLY A 27 10.75 -4.00 -6.00
N HIS A 28 10.01 -4.90 -6.66
CA HIS A 28 8.72 -4.58 -7.22
C HIS A 28 7.67 -4.40 -6.13
N PHE A 29 7.70 -5.26 -5.10
CA PHE A 29 6.85 -5.09 -3.91
C PHE A 29 7.13 -3.77 -3.19
N GLN A 30 8.40 -3.38 -3.05
CA GLN A 30 8.78 -2.09 -2.48
C GLN A 30 8.15 -0.92 -3.27
N HIS A 31 8.16 -0.97 -4.61
CA HIS A 31 7.51 0.04 -5.44
C HIS A 31 5.99 0.08 -5.27
N LEU A 32 5.32 -1.08 -5.18
CA LEU A 32 3.87 -1.14 -4.96
C LEU A 32 3.46 -0.47 -3.66
N VAL A 33 4.20 -0.74 -2.59
CA VAL A 33 3.97 -0.13 -1.28
C VAL A 33 4.19 1.38 -1.32
N ASP A 34 5.26 1.85 -1.97
CA ASP A 34 5.54 3.28 -2.10
C ASP A 34 4.45 4.00 -2.91
N GLU A 35 4.00 3.42 -4.03
CA GLU A 35 2.92 3.97 -4.84
C GLU A 35 1.58 4.01 -4.09
N TYR A 36 1.26 2.96 -3.33
CA TYR A 36 0.08 2.95 -2.47
C TYR A 36 0.11 4.10 -1.46
N HIS A 37 1.26 4.32 -0.80
CA HIS A 37 1.43 5.40 0.16
C HIS A 37 1.28 6.78 -0.48
N ARG A 38 1.87 7.00 -1.65
CA ARG A 38 1.72 8.26 -2.39
C ARG A 38 0.28 8.53 -2.78
N LEU A 39 -0.42 7.49 -3.24
CA LEU A 39 -1.84 7.58 -3.59
C LEU A 39 -2.70 7.94 -2.37
N ASP A 40 -2.49 7.26 -1.25
CA ASP A 40 -3.21 7.49 0.00
C ASP A 40 -2.99 8.93 0.52
N GLU A 41 -1.73 9.39 0.56
CA GLU A 41 -1.37 10.76 0.92
C GLU A 41 -2.02 11.80 0.01
N ARG A 42 -2.03 11.53 -1.30
CA ARG A 42 -2.62 12.43 -2.28
C ARG A 42 -4.14 12.50 -2.11
N ILE A 43 -4.81 11.36 -1.92
CA ILE A 43 -6.24 11.29 -1.60
C ILE A 43 -6.53 12.07 -0.32
N PHE A 44 -5.74 11.86 0.74
CA PHE A 44 -5.90 12.57 2.00
C PHE A 44 -5.70 14.08 1.85
N THR A 45 -4.72 14.52 1.05
CA THR A 45 -4.46 15.94 0.79
C THR A 45 -5.62 16.59 0.04
N VAL A 46 -6.18 15.89 -0.94
CA VAL A 46 -7.35 16.33 -1.70
C VAL A 46 -8.60 16.37 -0.83
N GLU A 47 -8.87 15.32 -0.06
CA GLU A 47 -10.01 15.25 0.87
C GLU A 47 -9.90 16.26 2.01
N ALA A 48 -8.68 16.59 2.45
CA ALA A 48 -8.41 17.68 3.40
C ALA A 48 -8.59 19.08 2.79
N GLY A 49 -8.97 19.20 1.52
CA GLY A 49 -9.14 20.47 0.82
C GLY A 49 -7.83 21.22 0.56
N ARG A 50 -6.67 20.56 0.73
CA ARG A 50 -5.34 21.16 0.48
C ARG A 50 -4.97 21.15 -1.01
N GLN A 51 -5.63 20.33 -1.81
CA GLN A 51 -5.47 20.30 -3.26
C GLN A 51 -6.83 20.23 -3.94
N ALA A 52 -7.09 21.14 -4.88
CA ALA A 52 -8.26 21.05 -5.76
C ALA A 52 -8.00 19.95 -6.80
N LEU A 53 -8.77 18.87 -6.74
CA LEU A 53 -8.71 17.76 -7.67
C LEU A 53 -10.15 17.45 -8.10
N ASP A 54 -10.34 17.20 -9.39
CA ASP A 54 -11.65 16.79 -9.91
C ASP A 54 -12.14 15.49 -9.27
N ASP A 55 -13.45 15.39 -9.02
CA ASP A 55 -14.07 14.18 -8.48
C ASP A 55 -13.80 12.94 -9.34
N CYS A 56 -13.75 13.10 -10.67
CA CYS A 56 -13.38 12.02 -11.59
C CYS A 56 -11.95 11.52 -11.37
N LEU A 57 -11.01 12.43 -11.10
CA LEU A 57 -9.63 12.06 -10.78
C LEU A 57 -9.55 11.41 -9.39
N LEU A 58 -10.26 11.95 -8.40
CA LEU A 58 -10.33 11.37 -7.06
C LEU A 58 -10.87 9.94 -7.10
N LEU A 59 -11.90 9.69 -7.90
CA LEU A 59 -12.46 8.36 -8.12
C LEU A 59 -11.42 7.42 -8.74
N GLY A 60 -10.67 7.89 -9.75
CA GLY A 60 -9.56 7.15 -10.34
C GLY A 60 -8.49 6.79 -9.30
N LEU A 61 -8.08 7.73 -8.46
CA LEU A 61 -7.12 7.48 -7.37
C LEU A 61 -7.67 6.46 -6.38
N LYS A 62 -8.94 6.54 -5.99
CA LYS A 62 -9.58 5.54 -5.11
C LYS A 62 -9.58 4.14 -5.72
N LEU A 63 -9.85 4.02 -7.03
CA LEU A 63 -9.78 2.75 -7.74
C LEU A 63 -8.34 2.21 -7.77
N GLN A 64 -7.35 3.05 -8.06
CA GLN A 64 -5.94 2.65 -8.04
C GLN A 64 -5.51 2.21 -6.64
N ARG A 65 -5.92 2.92 -5.59
CA ARG A 65 -5.64 2.56 -4.20
C ARG A 65 -6.17 1.15 -3.88
N VAL A 66 -7.39 0.83 -4.31
CA VAL A 66 -7.96 -0.51 -4.11
C VAL A 66 -7.16 -1.56 -4.87
N GLY A 67 -6.84 -1.32 -6.15
CA GLY A 67 -6.05 -2.26 -6.95
C GLY A 67 -4.66 -2.52 -6.37
N LEU A 68 -3.94 -1.47 -5.97
CA LEU A 68 -2.64 -1.61 -5.31
C LEU A 68 -2.75 -2.38 -3.99
N LYS A 69 -3.79 -2.12 -3.19
CA LYS A 69 -4.01 -2.86 -1.95
C LYS A 69 -4.25 -4.35 -2.22
N ASP A 70 -5.08 -4.68 -3.21
CA ASP A 70 -5.34 -6.07 -3.58
C ASP A 70 -4.06 -6.77 -4.05
N GLU A 71 -3.25 -6.10 -4.88
CA GLU A 71 -1.96 -6.65 -5.34
C GLU A 71 -0.97 -6.87 -4.19
N ILE A 72 -0.86 -5.92 -3.27
CA ILE A 72 -0.03 -6.04 -2.07
C ILE A 72 -0.49 -7.23 -1.21
N VAL A 73 -1.80 -7.35 -0.94
CA VAL A 73 -2.36 -8.44 -0.13
C VAL A 73 -2.13 -9.79 -0.82
N GLU A 74 -2.25 -9.86 -2.14
CA GLU A 74 -1.98 -11.08 -2.90
C GLU A 74 -0.52 -11.53 -2.77
N ARG A 75 0.45 -10.60 -2.91
CA ARG A 75 1.87 -10.89 -2.70
C ARG A 75 2.15 -11.36 -1.28
N LEU A 76 1.54 -10.71 -0.28
CA LEU A 76 1.70 -11.10 1.13
C LEU A 76 1.15 -12.50 1.41
N ARG A 77 -0.01 -12.83 0.83
CA ARG A 77 -0.60 -14.17 0.94
C ARG A 77 0.29 -15.22 0.28
N GLN A 78 0.83 -14.95 -0.90
CA GLN A 78 1.75 -15.87 -1.60
C GLN A 78 3.03 -16.11 -0.79
N ALA A 79 3.62 -15.04 -0.23
CA ALA A 79 4.79 -15.15 0.63
C ALA A 79 4.50 -15.93 1.92
N LYS A 80 3.35 -15.68 2.56
CA LYS A 80 2.93 -16.42 3.76
C LYS A 80 2.67 -17.89 3.46
N ALA A 81 1.95 -18.21 2.38
CA ALA A 81 1.69 -19.59 1.96
C ALA A 81 2.99 -20.36 1.66
N SER A 82 4.00 -19.68 1.12
CA SER A 82 5.33 -20.25 0.87
C SER A 82 6.11 -20.47 2.18
N THR A 83 5.84 -19.68 3.22
CA THR A 83 6.50 -19.78 4.54
C THR A 83 5.86 -20.85 5.42
N ASP A 84 4.53 -21.03 5.37
CA ASP A 84 3.79 -22.05 6.15
C ASP A 84 3.99 -23.49 5.62
N LEU A 85 4.51 -23.67 4.40
CA LEU A 85 4.73 -24.98 3.78
C LEU A 85 6.11 -25.59 4.08
N HIS A 86 6.92 -24.94 4.93
CA HIS A 86 8.25 -25.42 5.34
C HIS A 86 8.28 -25.78 6.83
#